data_AF-A0A936JW91-F1
#
_entry.id   AF-A0A936JW91-F1
#
_cell.length_a   1.000
_cell.length_b   1.000
_cell.length_c   1.000
_cell.angle_alpha   90.00
_cell.angle_beta   90.00
_cell.angle_gamma   90.00
#
_symmetry.space_group_name_H-M   'P 1'
#
loop_
_entity.id
_entity.type
_entity.pdbx_description
1 polymer ?
#
loop_
_entity_poly.entity_id
_entity_poly.type
_entity_poly.pdbx_seq_one_letter_code
_entity_poly.pdbx_strand_id
1 'polypeptide(L)'
;MKKKTLFSGLCIAVGLALASVVGCVNEEPCECIQSFGNPNMTSADIERLVDVGFKQCFDHNEPNALSDDSRCLPTVVGTDARNGKSLTVGYFCSDVCPDYGHINVSYTGVSEAECCSVGGIPAKDPGWGGYMGCFPPEIPVSTNGCP
;
A
#
# COMPACT_ATOMS: atom_id res chain seq x y z
N MET A 1 -34.45 -13.03 -2.80
CA MET A 1 -34.15 -12.70 -4.21
C MET A 1 -34.18 -11.18 -4.38
N LYS A 2 -33.05 -10.50 -4.21
CA LYS A 2 -32.92 -9.04 -4.47
C LYS A 2 -32.23 -8.86 -5.83
N LYS A 3 -32.91 -8.19 -6.75
CA LYS A 3 -32.43 -7.88 -8.11
C LYS A 3 -31.28 -6.88 -7.99
N LYS A 4 -30.09 -7.25 -8.48
CA LYS A 4 -28.97 -6.33 -8.69
C LYS A 4 -29.29 -5.47 -9.91
N THR A 5 -29.34 -4.16 -9.70
CA THR A 5 -29.47 -3.16 -10.76
C THR A 5 -28.16 -3.11 -11.53
N LEU A 6 -28.17 -3.51 -12.82
CA LEU A 6 -27.08 -3.26 -13.74
C LEU A 6 -27.02 -1.75 -14.03
N PHE A 7 -25.98 -1.06 -13.56
CA PHE A 7 -25.58 0.20 -14.15
C PHE A 7 -24.78 -0.11 -15.42
N SER A 8 -25.48 -0.08 -16.55
CA SER A 8 -24.86 -0.03 -17.89
C SER A 8 -24.22 1.35 -18.03
N GLY A 9 -22.89 1.40 -17.95
CA GLY A 9 -22.11 2.58 -18.29
C GLY A 9 -22.21 2.84 -19.80
N LEU A 10 -22.89 3.93 -20.15
CA LEU A 10 -23.04 4.39 -21.52
C LEU A 10 -21.86 5.32 -21.86
N CYS A 11 -20.86 4.82 -22.59
CA CYS A 11 -19.79 5.63 -23.15
C CYS A 11 -20.31 6.38 -24.39
N ILE A 12 -20.44 7.70 -24.31
CA ILE A 12 -20.75 8.56 -25.46
C ILE A 12 -19.45 8.80 -26.23
N ALA A 13 -19.38 8.29 -27.47
CA ALA A 13 -18.31 8.63 -28.40
C ALA A 13 -18.68 9.89 -29.19
N VAL A 14 -17.96 10.99 -28.98
CA VAL A 14 -18.01 12.19 -29.81
C VAL A 14 -16.77 12.20 -30.70
N GLY A 15 -16.99 12.30 -32.01
CA GLY A 15 -15.95 12.21 -33.02
C GLY A 15 -15.14 13.50 -33.23
N LEU A 16 -13.89 13.27 -33.64
CA LEU A 16 -12.89 14.14 -34.26
C LEU A 16 -12.21 15.25 -33.41
N ALA A 17 -10.87 15.23 -33.53
CA ALA A 17 -9.85 16.18 -33.09
C ALA A 17 -9.24 15.97 -31.68
N LEU A 18 -8.05 15.34 -31.68
CA LEU A 18 -6.94 15.51 -30.73
C LEU A 18 -7.30 15.81 -29.26
N ALA A 19 -7.78 14.79 -28.55
CA ALA A 19 -7.56 14.64 -27.12
C ALA A 19 -7.71 13.16 -26.81
N SER A 20 -6.64 12.53 -26.34
CA SER A 20 -6.67 11.18 -25.81
C SER A 20 -7.69 11.17 -24.66
N VAL A 21 -8.88 10.63 -24.94
CA VAL A 21 -9.88 10.36 -23.92
C VAL A 21 -9.36 9.18 -23.11
N VAL A 22 -8.60 9.49 -22.05
CA VAL A 22 -8.22 8.49 -21.03
C VAL A 22 -9.49 8.18 -20.24
N GLY A 23 -10.25 7.21 -20.75
CA GLY A 23 -11.37 6.62 -20.03
C GLY A 23 -10.84 5.85 -18.82
N CYS A 24 -11.47 6.09 -17.67
CA CYS A 24 -11.29 5.48 -16.36
C CYS A 24 -10.62 4.10 -16.42
N VAL A 25 -9.31 4.06 -16.25
CA VAL A 25 -8.61 2.80 -16.04
C VAL A 25 -8.97 2.37 -14.62
N ASN A 26 -9.81 1.34 -14.49
CA ASN A 26 -9.73 0.47 -13.32
C ASN A 26 -8.39 -0.26 -13.46
N GLU A 27 -7.28 0.43 -13.20
CA GLU A 27 -6.00 -0.26 -12.99
C GLU A 27 -6.19 -1.15 -11.77
N GLU A 28 -5.87 -2.43 -11.93
CA GLU A 28 -5.81 -3.34 -10.79
C GLU A 28 -4.93 -2.66 -9.72
N PRO A 29 -5.35 -2.62 -8.43
CA PRO A 29 -4.64 -1.96 -7.33
C PRO A 29 -3.11 -2.20 -7.32
N CYS A 30 -2.72 -3.37 -7.80
CA CYS A 30 -1.36 -3.87 -7.95
C CYS A 30 -0.55 -3.14 -9.03
N GLU A 31 -1.15 -2.85 -10.18
CA GLU A 31 -0.52 -2.06 -11.24
C GLU A 31 -0.44 -0.60 -10.80
N CYS A 32 -1.51 -0.11 -10.17
CA CYS A 32 -1.54 1.24 -9.60
C CYS A 32 -0.39 1.44 -8.61
N ILE A 33 -0.20 0.52 -7.64
CA ILE A 33 0.83 0.72 -6.60
C ILE A 33 2.25 0.59 -7.16
N GLN A 34 2.46 -0.21 -8.21
CA GLN A 34 3.77 -0.29 -8.88
C GLN A 34 4.17 1.03 -9.54
N SER A 35 3.22 1.87 -9.97
CA SER A 35 3.53 3.21 -10.51
C SER A 35 4.13 4.17 -9.47
N PHE A 36 3.99 3.86 -8.18
CA PHE A 36 4.64 4.59 -7.09
C PHE A 36 6.03 4.04 -6.77
N GLY A 37 6.40 2.91 -7.36
CA GLY A 37 7.67 2.23 -7.17
C GLY A 37 8.85 2.85 -7.93
N ASN A 38 10.06 2.67 -7.39
CA ASN A 38 11.31 3.04 -8.05
C ASN A 38 12.45 2.14 -7.54
N PRO A 39 13.40 1.68 -8.38
CA PRO A 39 14.59 0.98 -7.93
C PRO A 39 15.44 1.73 -6.88
N ASN A 40 15.31 3.05 -6.77
CA ASN A 40 16.04 3.90 -5.83
C ASN A 40 15.12 4.97 -5.22
N MET A 41 14.23 4.56 -4.31
CA MET A 41 13.24 5.40 -3.65
C MET A 41 13.89 6.32 -2.61
N THR A 42 13.69 7.63 -2.76
CA THR A 42 14.04 8.62 -1.75
C THR A 42 12.99 8.68 -0.65
N SER A 43 13.27 9.36 0.46
CA SER A 43 12.25 9.63 1.50
C SER A 43 10.99 10.29 0.93
N ALA A 44 11.13 11.21 -0.02
CA ALA A 44 9.98 11.86 -0.66
C ALA A 44 9.16 10.89 -1.52
N ASP A 45 9.79 9.90 -2.15
CA ASP A 45 9.08 8.86 -2.89
C ASP A 45 8.30 7.93 -1.96
N ILE A 46 8.89 7.59 -0.80
CA ILE A 46 8.26 6.77 0.23
C ILE A 46 7.06 7.52 0.84
N GLU A 47 7.23 8.79 1.19
CA GLU A 47 6.15 9.64 1.69
C GLU A 47 5.02 9.75 0.65
N ARG A 48 5.35 9.98 -0.63
CA ARG A 48 4.35 10.00 -1.71
C ARG A 48 3.62 8.67 -1.87
N LEU A 49 4.32 7.54 -1.76
CA LEU A 49 3.71 6.20 -1.79
C LEU A 49 2.67 6.06 -0.67
N VAL A 50 3.01 6.46 0.55
CA VAL A 50 2.13 6.34 1.73
C VAL A 50 0.96 7.32 1.66
N ASP A 51 1.23 8.59 1.36
CA ASP A 51 0.22 9.65 1.45
C ASP A 51 -0.73 9.71 0.27
N VAL A 52 -0.24 9.35 -0.92
CA VAL A 52 -0.99 9.42 -2.18
C VAL A 52 -1.28 8.02 -2.70
N GLY A 53 -0.23 7.19 -2.84
CA GLY A 53 -0.35 5.86 -3.45
C GLY A 53 -1.36 4.96 -2.75
N PHE A 54 -1.28 4.85 -1.42
CA PHE A 54 -2.22 4.00 -0.68
C PHE A 54 -3.67 4.46 -0.81
N LYS A 55 -3.94 5.77 -0.78
CA LYS A 55 -5.30 6.32 -0.90
C LYS A 55 -5.86 6.22 -2.31
N GLN A 56 -4.99 6.30 -3.31
CA GLN A 56 -5.37 6.25 -4.72
C GLN A 56 -5.59 4.81 -5.20
N CYS A 57 -4.78 3.86 -4.73
CA CYS A 57 -4.76 2.50 -5.27
C CYS A 57 -5.63 1.51 -4.50
N PHE A 58 -6.08 1.84 -3.28
CA PHE A 58 -6.87 0.94 -2.44
C PHE A 58 -8.08 1.64 -1.84
N ASP A 59 -9.23 0.98 -1.77
CA ASP A 59 -10.41 1.54 -1.10
C ASP A 59 -10.38 1.30 0.42
N HIS A 60 -9.97 2.33 1.17
CA HIS A 60 -9.92 2.27 2.64
C HIS A 60 -11.28 2.47 3.32
N ASN A 61 -12.34 2.81 2.57
CA ASN A 61 -13.65 3.10 3.14
C ASN A 61 -14.53 1.85 3.25
N GLU A 62 -14.22 0.82 2.46
CA GLU A 62 -14.93 -0.45 2.44
C GLU A 62 -13.97 -1.59 2.79
N PRO A 63 -13.97 -2.11 4.03
CA PRO A 63 -13.01 -3.13 4.45
C PRO A 63 -12.97 -4.38 3.56
N ASN A 64 -14.14 -4.84 3.09
CA ASN A 64 -14.20 -5.96 2.14
C ASN A 64 -13.53 -5.63 0.81
N ALA A 65 -13.69 -4.40 0.31
CA ALA A 65 -13.03 -3.94 -0.92
C ALA A 65 -11.52 -3.87 -0.70
N LEU A 66 -11.05 -3.33 0.43
CA LEU A 66 -9.62 -3.31 0.78
C LEU A 66 -9.00 -4.71 0.76
N SER A 67 -9.69 -5.69 1.35
CA SER A 67 -9.23 -7.07 1.36
C SER A 67 -9.19 -7.67 -0.06
N ASP A 68 -10.15 -7.35 -0.92
CA ASP A 68 -10.17 -7.81 -2.31
C ASP A 68 -9.06 -7.13 -3.14
N ASP A 69 -8.87 -5.82 -2.98
CA ASP A 69 -7.82 -5.03 -3.62
C ASP A 69 -6.42 -5.51 -3.21
N SER A 70 -6.29 -6.05 -2.00
CA SER A 70 -5.02 -6.52 -1.45
C SER A 70 -4.56 -7.89 -1.93
N ARG A 71 -5.32 -8.59 -2.78
CA ARG A 71 -5.05 -9.98 -3.18
C ARG A 71 -3.70 -10.21 -3.86
N CYS A 72 -3.09 -9.17 -4.41
CA CYS A 72 -1.75 -9.24 -5.02
C CYS A 72 -0.61 -8.84 -4.08
N LEU A 73 -0.93 -8.48 -2.85
CA LEU A 73 0.06 -8.19 -1.83
C LEU A 73 0.47 -9.49 -1.11
N PRO A 74 1.72 -9.58 -0.62
CA PRO A 74 2.75 -8.55 -0.63
C PRO A 74 3.41 -8.35 -2.00
N THR A 75 3.82 -7.11 -2.31
CA THR A 75 4.58 -6.78 -3.53
C THR A 75 5.74 -5.85 -3.24
N VAL A 76 6.87 -6.06 -3.93
CA VAL A 76 8.04 -5.18 -3.83
C VAL A 76 7.84 -3.99 -4.75
N VAL A 77 7.88 -2.78 -4.19
CA VAL A 77 7.70 -1.54 -4.95
C VAL A 77 9.02 -0.83 -5.26
N GLY A 78 10.09 -1.16 -4.54
CA GLY A 78 11.37 -0.50 -4.78
C GLY A 78 12.43 -0.84 -3.75
N THR A 79 13.48 -0.04 -3.75
CA THR A 79 14.56 -0.11 -2.76
C THR A 79 14.76 1.27 -2.15
N ASP A 80 14.89 1.36 -0.84
CA ASP A 80 15.17 2.61 -0.16
C ASP A 80 16.62 3.04 -0.43
N ALA A 81 16.79 4.25 -0.98
CA ALA A 81 18.07 4.82 -1.36
C ALA A 81 19.03 5.02 -0.17
N ARG A 82 18.52 5.08 1.07
CA ARG A 82 19.31 5.34 2.28
C ARG A 82 20.07 4.11 2.76
N ASN A 83 19.48 2.92 2.61
CA ASN A 83 19.98 1.69 3.23
C ASN A 83 20.04 0.49 2.27
N GLY A 84 19.56 0.63 1.03
CA GLY A 84 19.56 -0.43 0.03
C GLY A 84 18.60 -1.57 0.32
N LYS A 85 17.65 -1.41 1.26
CA LYS A 85 16.66 -2.44 1.60
C LYS A 85 15.44 -2.33 0.69
N SER A 86 14.96 -3.48 0.23
CA SER A 86 13.73 -3.55 -0.54
C SER A 86 12.53 -3.13 0.31
N LEU A 87 11.63 -2.36 -0.30
CA LEU A 87 10.37 -1.92 0.28
C LEU A 87 9.25 -2.80 -0.26
N THR A 88 8.54 -3.47 0.65
CA THR A 88 7.38 -4.31 0.32
C THR A 88 6.11 -3.65 0.83
N VAL A 89 5.16 -3.44 -0.07
CA VAL A 89 3.79 -3.08 0.31
C VAL A 89 3.05 -4.37 0.66
N GLY A 90 2.39 -4.36 1.82
CA GLY A 90 1.66 -5.50 2.36
C GLY A 90 0.28 -5.10 2.87
N TYR A 91 -0.64 -6.05 2.89
CA TYR A 91 -1.88 -5.94 3.64
C TYR A 91 -1.71 -6.67 4.96
N PHE A 92 -1.94 -5.94 6.04
CA PHE A 92 -2.01 -6.51 7.37
C PHE A 92 -3.46 -6.46 7.83
N CYS A 93 -3.90 -7.55 8.45
CA CYS A 93 -5.17 -7.60 9.11
C CYS A 93 -5.04 -8.38 10.42
N SER A 94 -5.54 -7.79 11.51
CA SER A 94 -5.53 -8.39 12.85
C SER A 94 -6.78 -9.26 13.08
N ASP A 95 -7.13 -9.55 14.33
CA ASP A 95 -8.11 -10.55 14.78
C ASP A 95 -9.50 -10.54 14.08
N VAL A 96 -9.93 -9.40 13.51
CA VAL A 96 -11.21 -9.30 12.79
C VAL A 96 -10.98 -8.80 11.36
N CYS A 97 -10.86 -9.76 10.44
CA CYS A 97 -10.77 -9.48 9.01
C CYS A 97 -12.12 -9.53 8.31
N PRO A 98 -12.39 -8.59 7.40
CA PRO A 98 -11.50 -7.53 6.94
C PRO A 98 -11.64 -6.19 7.69
N ASP A 99 -12.49 -6.10 8.70
CA ASP A 99 -12.89 -4.85 9.37
C ASP A 99 -11.72 -4.00 9.93
N TYR A 100 -10.61 -4.64 10.34
CA TYR A 100 -9.40 -3.95 10.82
C TYR A 100 -8.16 -4.21 9.95
N GLY A 101 -8.37 -4.36 8.64
CA GLY A 101 -7.31 -4.41 7.65
C GLY A 101 -6.68 -3.04 7.38
N HIS A 102 -5.39 -3.01 7.07
CA HIS A 102 -4.72 -1.83 6.55
C HIS A 102 -3.57 -2.19 5.61
N ILE A 103 -3.22 -1.26 4.72
CA ILE A 103 -2.06 -1.37 3.83
C ILE A 103 -0.87 -0.71 4.52
N ASN A 104 0.30 -1.33 4.41
CA ASN A 104 1.54 -0.78 4.92
C ASN A 104 2.70 -0.98 3.95
N VAL A 105 3.82 -0.31 4.21
CA VAL A 105 5.11 -0.61 3.57
C VAL A 105 6.16 -0.93 4.63
N SER A 106 6.98 -1.94 4.40
CA SER A 106 8.04 -2.38 5.32
C SER A 106 9.29 -2.82 4.57
N TYR A 107 10.42 -2.84 5.26
CA TYR A 107 11.66 -3.38 4.73
C TYR A 107 11.63 -4.91 4.70
N THR A 108 11.90 -5.48 3.52
CA THR A 108 11.91 -6.94 3.32
C THR A 108 13.06 -7.60 4.09
N GLY A 109 12.74 -8.64 4.85
CA GLY A 109 13.75 -9.52 5.46
C GLY A 109 14.61 -8.85 6.53
N VAL A 110 14.13 -7.76 7.14
CA VAL A 110 14.81 -7.08 8.26
C VAL A 110 14.24 -7.60 9.57
N SER A 111 15.10 -8.19 10.41
CA SER A 111 14.70 -8.64 11.75
C SER A 111 14.51 -7.47 12.72
N GLU A 112 13.81 -7.70 13.84
CA GLU A 112 13.61 -6.68 14.88
C GLU A 112 14.94 -6.09 15.37
N ALA A 113 15.93 -6.94 15.60
CA ALA A 113 17.25 -6.52 16.09
C ALA A 113 18.03 -5.68 15.07
N GLU A 114 17.80 -5.88 13.78
CA GLU A 114 18.45 -5.13 12.70
C GLU A 114 17.71 -3.84 12.36
N CYS A 115 16.43 -3.72 12.71
CA CYS A 115 15.56 -2.67 12.20
C CYS A 115 16.08 -1.25 12.44
N CYS A 116 16.54 -0.98 13.67
CA CYS A 116 17.12 0.31 14.01
C CYS A 116 18.44 0.58 13.29
N SER A 117 19.24 -0.46 13.03
CA SER A 117 20.54 -0.30 12.33
C SER A 117 20.39 0.09 10.86
N VAL A 118 19.23 -0.20 10.26
CA VAL A 118 18.92 0.20 8.89
C VAL A 118 18.12 1.50 8.82
N GLY A 119 17.91 2.19 9.95
CA GLY A 119 17.17 3.44 10.02
C GLY A 119 15.65 3.28 9.97
N GLY A 120 15.13 2.08 10.19
CA GLY A 120 13.70 1.83 10.30
C GLY A 120 13.20 1.89 11.75
N ILE A 121 11.90 1.68 11.90
CA ILE A 121 11.20 1.63 13.19
C ILE A 121 10.56 0.24 13.36
N PRO A 122 10.93 -0.53 14.41
CA PRO A 122 10.31 -1.82 14.64
C PRO A 122 8.88 -1.62 15.13
N ALA A 123 7.90 -2.19 14.42
CA ALA A 123 6.52 -2.20 14.88
C ALA A 123 6.15 -3.55 15.49
N LYS A 124 5.31 -3.48 16.52
CA LYS A 124 4.78 -4.64 17.23
C LYS A 124 3.26 -4.63 17.21
N ASP A 125 2.70 -5.82 17.12
CA ASP A 125 1.26 -6.01 17.25
C ASP A 125 0.84 -5.64 18.68
N PRO A 126 -0.15 -4.74 18.86
CA PRO A 126 -0.55 -4.29 20.19
C PRO A 126 -1.27 -5.37 21.01
N GLY A 127 -1.85 -6.39 20.36
CA GLY A 127 -2.59 -7.47 21.02
C GLY A 127 -1.67 -8.53 21.63
N TRP A 128 -0.67 -9.01 20.87
CA TRP A 128 0.22 -10.09 21.33
C TRP A 128 1.70 -9.69 21.49
N GLY A 129 2.07 -8.45 21.18
CA GLY A 129 3.43 -7.92 21.37
C GLY A 129 4.45 -8.41 20.34
N GLY A 130 3.97 -9.02 19.27
CA GLY A 130 4.77 -9.63 18.23
C GLY A 130 5.42 -8.69 17.24
N TYR A 131 6.58 -9.04 16.72
CA TYR A 131 7.20 -8.27 15.64
C TYR A 131 6.38 -8.35 14.34
N MET A 132 5.89 -7.21 13.86
CA MET A 132 5.14 -7.11 12.60
C MET A 132 6.02 -6.79 11.41
N GLY A 133 7.14 -6.08 11.65
CA GLY A 133 8.04 -5.67 10.58
C GLY A 133 8.87 -4.45 10.95
N CYS A 134 9.78 -4.10 10.05
CA CYS A 134 10.59 -2.89 10.13
C CYS A 134 10.05 -1.87 9.15
N PHE A 135 9.56 -0.75 9.66
CA PHE A 135 8.86 0.26 8.86
C PHE A 135 9.83 1.42 8.56
N PRO A 136 9.80 2.00 7.35
CA PRO A 136 10.50 3.25 7.11
C PRO A 136 9.94 4.35 8.03
N PRO A 137 10.77 5.33 8.46
CA PRO A 137 10.39 6.35 9.43
C PRO A 137 9.27 7.29 8.95
N GLU A 138 8.99 7.29 7.64
CA GLU A 138 7.85 7.98 7.03
C GLU A 138 6.50 7.40 7.46
N ILE A 139 6.46 6.21 8.07
CA ILE A 139 5.21 5.59 8.54
C ILE A 139 5.03 5.83 10.04
N PRO A 140 3.89 6.42 10.45
CA PRO A 140 3.57 6.54 11.86
C PRO A 140 3.26 5.16 12.45
N VAL A 141 4.15 4.64 13.29
CA VAL A 141 3.93 3.40 14.05
C VAL A 141 3.68 3.73 15.53
N SER A 142 2.79 2.99 16.18
CA SER A 142 2.40 3.27 17.58
C SER A 142 3.39 2.73 18.63
N THR A 143 4.56 2.25 18.22
CA THR A 143 5.57 1.70 19.13
C THR A 143 6.56 2.76 19.59
N ASN A 144 7.06 2.60 20.81
CA ASN A 144 8.25 3.31 21.28
C ASN A 144 9.36 2.98 20.28
N GLY A 145 9.83 3.97 19.54
CA GLY A 145 10.80 3.81 18.46
C GLY A 145 12.13 3.22 18.94
N CYS A 146 13.12 3.25 18.06
CA CYS A 146 14.46 2.82 18.43
C CYS A 146 14.95 3.59 19.69
N PRO A 147 15.51 2.87 20.70
CA PRO A 147 16.03 3.49 21.91
C PRO A 147 17.21 4.42 21.65
#